data_AF-A0A7X8MU90-F1
#
_entry.id   AF-A0A7X8MU90-F1
#
_cell.length_a   1.000
_cell.length_b   1.000
_cell.length_c   1.000
_cell.angle_alpha   90.00
_cell.angle_beta   90.00
_cell.angle_gamma   90.00
#
_symmetry.space_group_name_H-M   'P 1'
#
loop_
_entity.id
_entity.type
_entity.pdbx_description
1 polymer ?
#
loop_
_entity_poly.entity_id
_entity_poly.type
_entity_poly.pdbx_seq_one_letter_code
_entity_poly.pdbx_strand_id
1 'polypeptide(L)'
;MFISMNSHCYYCPYSSNMYRAASPSNRLTVRTKDIKSSNEKIKVDLRVPVIQVSISPNILQFINSNINNDIMEFKRQMEEAAEENAAKAKAKNQQINPYRISNVYAVTYNKNNILSLSLIYEQVINGITYYTRTTYNYDIRTGKSLSVLDLFKPGINAKALINTEIMKELGTNPQKYFPGAINSFRGIADDQPFYIDNTDLVLFFRFNEIAPAGTDIPTIRIPLSKFGDSLKPQLLRGQV
;
A
#
# COMPACT_ATOMS: atom_id res chain seq x y z
N MET A 1 35.72 28.73 -6.70
CA MET A 1 35.89 28.23 -8.08
C MET A 1 34.92 27.08 -8.28
N PHE A 2 34.14 27.17 -9.35
CA PHE A 2 32.97 26.36 -9.69
C PHE A 2 33.30 25.04 -10.40
N ILE A 3 32.31 24.13 -10.39
CA ILE A 3 32.03 23.00 -11.33
C ILE A 3 32.91 21.74 -11.13
N SER A 4 32.38 20.52 -10.97
CA SER A 4 31.23 19.91 -11.68
C SER A 4 30.49 18.86 -10.83
N MET A 5 29.18 19.08 -10.64
CA MET A 5 28.18 18.03 -10.46
C MET A 5 27.57 17.71 -11.82
N ASN A 6 27.50 16.43 -12.18
CA ASN A 6 26.50 15.75 -13.03
C ASN A 6 27.09 14.36 -13.36
N SER A 7 26.39 13.22 -13.24
CA SER A 7 25.08 12.99 -13.83
C SER A 7 24.33 11.82 -13.15
N HIS A 8 23.10 12.10 -12.70
CA HIS A 8 21.89 11.32 -12.97
C HIS A 8 21.96 9.77 -12.88
N CYS A 9 21.73 9.23 -11.69
CA CYS A 9 21.05 7.94 -11.54
C CYS A 9 19.63 8.19 -11.03
N TYR A 10 18.72 8.51 -11.95
CA TYR A 10 17.29 8.48 -11.68
C TYR A 10 16.83 7.02 -11.82
N TYR A 11 16.47 6.41 -10.68
CA TYR A 11 15.73 5.15 -10.54
C TYR A 11 16.41 3.84 -10.94
N CYS A 12 16.71 3.05 -9.92
CA CYS A 12 16.76 1.59 -9.97
C CYS A 12 16.32 1.05 -8.60
N PRO A 13 15.17 0.37 -8.46
CA PRO A 13 14.93 -0.44 -7.29
C PRO A 13 14.89 -1.94 -7.66
N TYR A 14 16.00 -2.47 -8.15
CA TYR A 14 16.37 -3.87 -7.91
C TYR A 14 17.50 -3.90 -6.88
N SER A 15 17.21 -3.50 -5.63
CA SER A 15 17.95 -3.91 -4.43
C SER A 15 17.57 -3.04 -3.24
N SER A 16 16.46 -3.35 -2.61
CA SER A 16 16.38 -3.44 -1.15
C SER A 16 14.91 -3.67 -0.82
N ASN A 17 14.64 -4.87 -0.35
CA ASN A 17 13.82 -5.06 0.83
C ASN A 17 13.49 -3.74 1.56
N MET A 18 12.37 -3.07 1.24
CA MET A 18 11.73 -2.16 2.19
C MET A 18 11.08 -3.01 3.30
N TYR A 19 11.90 -3.81 3.98
CA TYR A 19 11.53 -4.52 5.17
C TYR A 19 11.66 -3.51 6.29
N ARG A 20 10.56 -2.84 6.63
CA ARG A 20 10.43 -2.36 8.00
C ARG A 20 10.36 -3.61 8.88
N ALA A 21 11.35 -3.77 9.75
CA ALA A 21 11.37 -4.83 10.74
C ALA A 21 10.03 -4.83 11.49
N ALA A 22 9.49 -6.03 11.73
CA ALA A 22 8.21 -6.23 12.38
C ALA A 22 8.17 -5.50 13.73
N SER A 23 7.07 -4.78 13.97
CA SER A 23 6.81 -4.12 15.25
C SER A 23 6.67 -5.18 16.37
N PRO A 24 7.19 -4.97 17.61
CA PRO A 24 7.59 -6.07 18.49
C PRO A 24 6.49 -6.70 19.36
N SER A 25 5.21 -6.30 19.23
CA SER A 25 4.25 -6.60 20.31
C SER A 25 3.46 -7.89 20.13
N ASN A 26 3.69 -8.66 19.07
CA ASN A 26 3.22 -10.03 18.89
C ASN A 26 4.37 -10.83 18.24
N ARG A 27 4.64 -12.07 18.69
CA ARG A 27 5.58 -12.97 18.00
C ARG A 27 5.00 -13.39 16.65
N LEU A 28 5.14 -12.51 15.67
CA LEU A 28 4.74 -12.69 14.29
C LEU A 28 6.01 -12.87 13.47
N THR A 29 6.04 -13.95 12.72
CA THR A 29 7.02 -14.15 11.66
C THR A 29 6.30 -14.02 10.33
N VAL A 30 6.91 -13.33 9.38
CA VAL A 30 6.46 -13.36 7.99
C VAL A 30 7.50 -14.07 7.17
N ARG A 31 7.08 -15.14 6.49
CA ARG A 31 7.88 -15.75 5.44
C ARG A 31 7.48 -15.17 4.10
N THR A 32 8.47 -14.95 3.25
CA THR A 32 8.22 -14.55 1.87
C THR A 32 8.16 -15.79 1.00
N LYS A 33 7.06 -15.97 0.25
CA LYS A 33 6.98 -16.92 -0.85
C LYS A 33 7.17 -16.15 -2.16
N ASP A 34 8.27 -16.40 -2.84
CA ASP A 34 8.56 -15.79 -4.13
C ASP A 34 7.86 -16.54 -5.27
N ILE A 35 7.35 -15.78 -6.23
CA ILE A 35 6.74 -16.26 -7.48
C ILE A 35 7.50 -15.57 -8.61
N LYS A 36 8.33 -16.35 -9.32
CA LYS A 36 9.16 -15.87 -10.41
C LYS A 36 8.87 -16.66 -11.68
N SER A 37 8.61 -15.96 -12.77
CA SER A 37 8.49 -16.55 -14.11
C SER A 37 8.91 -15.53 -15.16
N SER A 38 9.32 -15.99 -16.33
CA SER A 38 9.73 -15.12 -17.43
C SER A 38 9.45 -15.81 -18.76
N ASN A 39 8.85 -15.09 -19.70
CA ASN A 39 8.70 -15.49 -21.09
C ASN A 39 8.85 -14.26 -22.01
N GLU A 40 8.56 -14.41 -23.31
CA GLU A 40 8.67 -13.33 -24.30
C GLU A 40 7.67 -12.18 -24.10
N LYS A 41 6.60 -12.39 -23.34
CA LYS A 41 5.46 -11.47 -23.16
C LYS A 41 5.49 -10.79 -21.78
N ILE A 42 5.98 -11.47 -20.75
CA ILE A 42 5.98 -10.96 -19.38
C ILE A 42 7.10 -11.55 -18.52
N LYS A 43 7.63 -10.72 -17.61
CA LYS A 43 8.52 -11.09 -16.51
C LYS A 43 7.84 -10.83 -15.18
N VAL A 44 7.83 -11.82 -14.29
CA VAL A 44 7.13 -11.80 -13.00
C VAL A 44 8.16 -11.97 -11.87
N ASP A 45 8.14 -11.07 -10.90
CA ASP A 45 8.87 -11.18 -9.62
C ASP A 45 7.97 -10.71 -8.46
N LEU A 46 7.09 -11.61 -8.01
CA LEU A 46 6.10 -11.31 -6.97
C LEU A 46 6.46 -12.01 -5.65
N ARG A 47 6.15 -11.34 -4.55
CA ARG A 47 6.42 -11.71 -3.17
C ARG A 47 5.10 -11.79 -2.41
N VAL A 48 4.75 -13.00 -2.01
CA VAL A 48 3.56 -13.27 -1.19
C VAL A 48 3.97 -13.33 0.29
N PRO A 49 3.42 -12.45 1.17
CA PRO A 49 3.62 -12.59 2.60
C PRO A 49 2.84 -13.79 3.13
N VAL A 50 3.53 -14.69 3.81
CA VAL A 50 2.93 -15.80 4.56
C VAL A 50 3.08 -15.49 6.04
N ILE A 51 1.96 -15.07 6.64
CA ILE A 51 1.89 -14.74 8.05
C ILE A 51 1.95 -16.01 8.89
N GLN A 52 2.82 -16.00 9.89
CA GLN A 52 2.95 -17.06 10.89
C GLN A 52 2.81 -16.41 12.28
N VAL A 53 1.65 -16.61 12.90
CA VAL A 53 1.32 -16.11 14.23
C VAL A 53 0.43 -17.12 14.95
N SER A 54 0.58 -17.24 16.27
CA SER A 54 -0.20 -18.15 17.10
C SER A 54 -1.62 -17.63 17.32
N ILE A 55 -2.49 -17.80 16.32
CA ILE A 55 -3.93 -17.49 16.36
C ILE A 55 -4.74 -18.70 15.86
N SER A 56 -6.07 -18.56 15.82
CA SER A 56 -6.95 -19.58 15.24
C SER A 56 -6.50 -19.98 13.81
N PRO A 57 -6.31 -21.28 13.52
CA PRO A 57 -5.88 -21.75 12.20
C PRO A 57 -6.78 -21.27 11.06
N ASN A 58 -8.11 -21.22 11.28
CA ASN A 58 -9.06 -20.77 10.27
C ASN A 58 -8.89 -19.27 9.95
N ILE A 59 -8.63 -18.44 10.97
CA ILE A 59 -8.38 -17.01 10.78
C ILE A 59 -7.05 -16.79 10.06
N LEU A 60 -6.00 -17.53 10.46
CA LEU A 60 -4.70 -17.44 9.81
C LEU A 60 -4.77 -17.87 8.34
N GLN A 61 -5.48 -18.96 8.05
CA GLN A 61 -5.72 -19.43 6.70
C GLN A 61 -6.52 -18.42 5.88
N PHE A 62 -7.54 -17.79 6.47
CA PHE A 62 -8.32 -16.74 5.79
C PHE A 62 -7.42 -15.56 5.40
N ILE A 63 -6.63 -15.03 6.33
CA ILE A 63 -5.73 -13.89 6.08
C ILE A 63 -4.70 -14.24 4.99
N ASN A 64 -4.02 -15.37 5.12
CA ASN A 64 -3.01 -15.79 4.13
C ASN A 64 -3.62 -16.08 2.76
N SER A 65 -4.80 -16.71 2.71
CA SER A 65 -5.49 -17.01 1.45
C SER A 65 -5.96 -15.73 0.76
N ASN A 66 -6.50 -14.77 1.51
CA ASN A 66 -6.96 -13.50 0.96
C ASN A 66 -5.81 -12.77 0.24
N ILE A 67 -4.69 -12.55 0.94
CA ILE A 67 -3.53 -11.85 0.37
C ILE A 67 -2.93 -12.62 -0.82
N ASN A 68 -2.83 -13.95 -0.72
CA ASN A 68 -2.34 -14.79 -1.82
C ASN A 68 -3.25 -14.68 -3.05
N ASN A 69 -4.57 -14.75 -2.86
CA ASN A 69 -5.53 -14.73 -3.96
C ASN A 69 -5.48 -13.40 -4.71
N ASP A 70 -5.39 -12.27 -4.00
CA ASP A 70 -5.25 -10.95 -4.63
C ASP A 70 -3.98 -10.83 -5.47
N ILE A 71 -2.83 -11.29 -4.95
CA ILE A 71 -1.56 -11.27 -5.69
C ILE A 71 -1.63 -12.19 -6.93
N MET A 72 -2.25 -13.36 -6.79
CA MET A 72 -2.41 -14.30 -7.91
C MET A 72 -3.38 -13.77 -8.95
N GLU A 73 -4.44 -13.07 -8.55
CA GLU A 73 -5.38 -12.41 -9.45
C GLU A 73 -4.72 -11.26 -10.20
N PHE A 74 -3.93 -10.42 -9.52
CA PHE A 74 -3.10 -9.41 -10.16
C PHE A 74 -2.16 -10.04 -11.20
N LYS A 75 -1.46 -11.12 -10.85
CA LYS A 75 -0.61 -11.86 -11.79
C LYS A 75 -1.39 -12.33 -13.02
N ARG A 76 -2.56 -12.95 -12.83
CA ARG A 76 -3.42 -13.46 -13.90
C ARG A 76 -3.84 -12.35 -14.86
N GLN A 77 -4.35 -11.23 -14.32
CA GLN A 77 -4.76 -10.07 -15.12
C GLN A 77 -3.61 -9.50 -15.95
N MET A 78 -2.40 -9.45 -15.36
CA MET A 78 -1.21 -8.95 -16.06
C MET A 78 -0.70 -9.90 -17.14
N GLU A 79 -0.81 -11.21 -16.93
CA GLU A 79 -0.51 -12.21 -17.96
C GLU A 79 -1.49 -12.14 -19.14
N GLU A 80 -2.79 -11.96 -18.88
CA GLU A 80 -3.82 -11.79 -19.91
C GLU A 80 -3.59 -10.49 -20.71
N ALA A 81 -3.32 -9.38 -20.03
CA ALA A 81 -3.02 -8.11 -20.68
C ALA A 81 -1.73 -8.17 -21.54
N ALA A 82 -0.72 -8.90 -21.08
CA ALA A 82 0.52 -9.12 -21.82
C ALA A 82 0.28 -9.98 -23.08
N GLU A 83 -0.59 -10.99 -23.00
CA GLU A 83 -0.99 -11.82 -24.14
C GLU A 83 -1.68 -10.99 -25.22
N GLU A 84 -2.66 -10.17 -24.84
CA GLU A 84 -3.35 -9.28 -25.77
C GLU A 84 -2.39 -8.26 -26.42
N ASN A 85 -1.47 -7.69 -25.65
CA ASN A 85 -0.48 -6.75 -26.16
C ASN A 85 0.46 -7.43 -27.17
N ALA A 86 0.92 -8.64 -26.87
CA ALA A 86 1.75 -9.44 -27.77
C ALA A 86 1.02 -9.78 -29.08
N ALA A 87 -0.26 -10.16 -29.01
CA ALA A 87 -1.08 -10.42 -30.19
C ALA A 87 -1.25 -9.17 -31.07
N LYS A 88 -1.49 -7.99 -30.45
CA LYS A 88 -1.60 -6.70 -31.15
C LYS A 88 -0.28 -6.29 -31.81
N ALA A 89 0.85 -6.46 -31.13
CA ALA A 89 2.17 -6.17 -31.69
C ALA A 89 2.47 -7.07 -32.89
N LYS A 90 2.20 -8.38 -32.77
CA LYS A 90 2.38 -9.35 -33.86
C LYS A 90 1.52 -9.01 -35.08
N ALA A 91 0.25 -8.66 -34.89
CA ALA A 91 -0.64 -8.25 -35.98
C ALA A 91 -0.16 -6.99 -36.72
N LYS A 92 0.65 -6.15 -36.07
CA LYS A 92 1.24 -4.93 -36.64
C LYS A 92 2.69 -5.11 -37.10
N ASN A 93 3.24 -6.32 -37.07
CA ASN A 93 4.67 -6.60 -37.31
C ASN A 93 5.60 -5.76 -36.42
N GLN A 94 5.17 -5.49 -35.19
CA GLN A 94 5.94 -4.76 -34.18
C GLN A 94 6.63 -5.75 -33.23
N GLN A 95 7.76 -5.33 -32.67
CA GLN A 95 8.44 -6.08 -31.63
C GLN A 95 7.54 -6.19 -30.39
N ILE A 96 7.49 -7.39 -29.79
CA ILE A 96 6.84 -7.61 -28.50
C ILE A 96 7.74 -7.01 -27.42
N ASN A 97 7.22 -6.01 -26.71
CA ASN A 97 7.85 -5.47 -25.52
C ASN A 97 7.26 -6.19 -24.29
N PRO A 98 8.04 -7.03 -23.60
CA PRO A 98 7.50 -7.79 -22.49
C PRO A 98 7.11 -6.86 -21.34
N TYR A 99 5.96 -7.14 -20.73
CA TYR A 99 5.60 -6.52 -19.47
C TYR A 99 6.57 -6.97 -18.38
N ARG A 100 6.73 -6.16 -17.34
CA ARG A 100 7.42 -6.58 -16.11
C ARG A 100 6.52 -6.24 -14.93
N ILE A 101 6.31 -7.20 -14.05
CA ILE A 101 5.57 -6.98 -12.82
C ILE A 101 6.41 -7.39 -11.63
N SER A 102 6.39 -6.56 -10.60
CA SER A 102 7.03 -6.88 -9.32
C SER A 102 6.22 -6.32 -8.16
N ASN A 103 6.49 -6.78 -6.94
CA ASN A 103 5.98 -6.10 -5.74
C ASN A 103 6.96 -6.14 -4.57
N VAL A 104 6.73 -5.22 -3.65
CA VAL A 104 7.30 -5.24 -2.30
C VAL A 104 6.17 -5.15 -1.29
N TYR A 105 6.41 -5.67 -0.08
CA TYR A 105 5.48 -5.51 1.02
C TYR A 105 6.19 -5.15 2.32
N ALA A 106 5.46 -4.52 3.22
CA ALA A 106 5.87 -4.27 4.59
C ALA A 106 4.73 -4.61 5.56
N VAL A 107 5.05 -5.25 6.68
CA VAL A 107 4.16 -5.27 7.86
C VAL A 107 4.36 -3.96 8.59
N THR A 108 3.41 -3.05 8.45
CA THR A 108 3.52 -1.67 8.96
C THR A 108 3.00 -1.55 10.40
N TYR A 109 2.16 -2.49 10.82
CA TYR A 109 1.69 -2.60 12.21
C TYR A 109 1.38 -4.05 12.57
N ASN A 110 1.79 -4.45 13.76
CA ASN A 110 1.45 -5.76 14.33
C ASN A 110 1.44 -5.64 15.85
N LYS A 111 0.44 -4.94 16.36
CA LYS A 111 0.27 -4.74 17.80
C LYS A 111 -1.20 -4.79 18.16
N ASN A 112 -1.52 -5.04 19.42
CA ASN A 112 -2.87 -4.87 19.94
C ASN A 112 -3.97 -5.62 19.16
N ASN A 113 -3.63 -6.84 18.69
CA ASN A 113 -4.47 -7.68 17.82
C ASN A 113 -4.81 -7.07 16.45
N ILE A 114 -4.11 -6.02 16.02
CA ILE A 114 -4.24 -5.45 14.69
C ILE A 114 -3.00 -5.78 13.88
N LEU A 115 -3.22 -6.32 12.69
CA LEU A 115 -2.21 -6.55 11.68
C LEU A 115 -2.48 -5.60 10.51
N SER A 116 -1.48 -4.80 10.14
CA SER A 116 -1.52 -3.89 8.99
C SER A 116 -0.35 -4.20 8.06
N LEU A 117 -0.63 -4.35 6.77
CA LEU A 117 0.35 -4.53 5.72
C LEU A 117 0.12 -3.51 4.62
N SER A 118 1.23 -3.10 3.99
CA SER A 118 1.18 -2.35 2.73
C SER A 118 1.97 -3.10 1.66
N LEU A 119 1.33 -3.29 0.51
CA LEU A 119 1.90 -3.84 -0.71
C LEU A 119 2.01 -2.74 -1.75
N ILE A 120 3.12 -2.69 -2.47
CA ILE A 120 3.30 -1.82 -3.64
C ILE A 120 3.64 -2.71 -4.82
N TYR A 121 2.77 -2.71 -5.83
CA TYR A 121 3.01 -3.31 -7.13
C TYR A 121 3.69 -2.31 -8.04
N GLU A 122 4.72 -2.76 -8.74
CA GLU A 122 5.34 -2.07 -9.87
C GLU A 122 4.95 -2.81 -11.15
N GLN A 123 4.53 -2.05 -12.16
CA GLN A 123 4.20 -2.55 -13.49
C GLN A 123 4.97 -1.74 -14.53
N VAL A 124 5.80 -2.39 -15.33
CA VAL A 124 6.44 -1.78 -16.50
C VAL A 124 5.71 -2.29 -17.74
N ILE A 125 4.95 -1.40 -18.37
CA ILE A 125 4.11 -1.68 -19.54
C ILE A 125 4.61 -0.80 -20.67
N ASN A 126 5.10 -1.40 -21.76
CA ASN A 126 5.63 -0.68 -22.93
C ASN A 126 6.68 0.40 -22.57
N GLY A 127 7.52 0.12 -21.57
CA GLY A 127 8.57 1.04 -21.10
C GLY A 127 8.10 2.11 -20.10
N ILE A 128 6.80 2.17 -19.77
CA ILE A 128 6.25 3.10 -18.78
C ILE A 128 6.05 2.35 -17.46
N THR A 129 6.57 2.93 -16.37
CA THR A 129 6.43 2.37 -15.02
C THR A 129 5.21 2.96 -14.31
N TYR A 130 4.41 2.08 -13.72
CA TYR A 130 3.24 2.40 -12.90
C TYR A 130 3.38 1.77 -11.52
N TYR A 131 2.88 2.46 -10.50
CA TYR A 131 2.84 1.97 -9.13
C TYR A 131 1.41 1.92 -8.60
N THR A 132 1.05 0.80 -7.98
CA THR A 132 -0.23 0.62 -7.30
C THR A 132 0.01 0.17 -5.87
N ARG A 133 -0.63 0.81 -4.89
CA ARG A 133 -0.57 0.39 -3.48
C ARG A 133 -1.88 -0.28 -3.08
N THR A 134 -1.73 -1.41 -2.41
CA THR A 134 -2.82 -2.11 -1.71
C THR A 134 -2.46 -2.25 -0.25
N THR A 135 -3.44 -2.28 0.63
CA THR A 135 -3.24 -2.47 2.06
C THR A 135 -4.18 -3.51 2.62
N TYR A 136 -3.72 -4.17 3.68
CA TYR A 136 -4.47 -5.18 4.39
C TYR A 136 -4.46 -4.83 5.86
N ASN A 137 -5.65 -4.65 6.45
CA ASN A 137 -5.79 -4.31 7.87
C ASN A 137 -6.76 -5.31 8.49
N TYR A 138 -6.32 -6.07 9.49
CA TYR A 138 -7.11 -7.12 10.12
C TYR A 138 -7.12 -6.98 11.64
N ASP A 139 -8.27 -7.24 12.25
CA ASP A 139 -8.33 -7.71 13.63
C ASP A 139 -8.04 -9.22 13.64
N ILE A 140 -6.87 -9.61 14.13
CA ILE A 140 -6.42 -11.01 14.09
C ILE A 140 -7.13 -11.92 15.10
N ARG A 141 -7.90 -11.37 16.05
CA ARG A 141 -8.76 -12.18 16.93
C ARG A 141 -9.99 -12.70 16.20
N THR A 142 -10.51 -11.92 15.26
CA THR A 142 -11.78 -12.20 14.57
C THR A 142 -11.59 -12.56 13.10
N GLY A 143 -10.46 -12.19 12.50
CA GLY A 143 -10.22 -12.26 11.07
C GLY A 143 -10.91 -11.14 10.28
N LYS A 144 -11.59 -10.20 10.95
CA LYS A 144 -12.30 -9.11 10.30
C LYS A 144 -11.31 -8.17 9.60
N SER A 145 -11.54 -7.90 8.31
CA SER A 145 -10.94 -6.77 7.60
C SER A 145 -11.45 -5.45 8.19
N LEU A 146 -10.54 -4.56 8.54
CA LEU A 146 -10.85 -3.28 9.16
C LEU A 146 -10.96 -2.19 8.10
N SER A 147 -12.02 -1.39 8.17
CA SER A 147 -12.05 -0.06 7.54
C SER A 147 -11.33 0.96 8.45
N VAL A 148 -11.02 2.15 7.92
CA VAL A 148 -10.41 3.20 8.76
C VAL A 148 -11.34 3.63 9.90
N LEU A 149 -12.65 3.53 9.69
CA LEU A 149 -13.66 3.87 10.69
C LEU A 149 -13.67 2.87 11.86
N ASP A 150 -13.27 1.61 11.61
CA ASP A 150 -13.17 0.60 12.65
C ASP A 150 -12.08 0.89 13.70
N LEU A 151 -11.21 1.88 13.48
CA LEU A 151 -10.22 2.32 14.46
C LEU A 151 -10.83 3.13 15.61
N PHE A 152 -12.04 3.65 15.42
CA PHE A 152 -12.70 4.57 16.34
C PHE A 152 -13.75 3.87 17.22
N LYS A 153 -14.06 4.46 18.38
CA LYS A 153 -15.13 3.96 19.25
C LYS A 153 -16.50 4.09 18.57
N PRO A 154 -17.46 3.19 18.86
CA PRO A 154 -18.84 3.34 18.38
C PRO A 154 -19.43 4.71 18.75
N GLY A 155 -20.22 5.30 17.84
CA GLY A 155 -20.85 6.62 18.04
C GLY A 155 -19.95 7.82 17.72
N ILE A 156 -18.66 7.63 17.46
CA ILE A 156 -17.77 8.69 17.01
C ILE A 156 -17.95 8.95 15.51
N ASN A 157 -18.05 10.23 15.14
CA ASN A 157 -17.99 10.64 13.73
C ASN A 157 -16.54 10.63 13.21
N ALA A 158 -16.01 9.43 12.98
CA ALA A 158 -14.62 9.21 12.56
C ALA A 158 -14.26 9.94 11.26
N LYS A 159 -15.17 9.96 10.27
CA LYS A 159 -14.97 10.68 9.02
C LYS A 159 -14.72 12.17 9.25
N ALA A 160 -15.53 12.81 10.09
CA ALA A 160 -15.35 14.23 10.38
C ALA A 160 -13.97 14.51 10.99
N LEU A 161 -13.54 13.72 11.99
CA LEU A 161 -12.23 13.86 12.62
C LEU A 161 -11.08 13.69 11.62
N ILE A 162 -11.14 12.66 10.78
CA ILE A 162 -10.12 12.40 9.75
C ILE A 162 -10.09 13.53 8.71
N ASN A 163 -11.26 13.95 8.22
CA ASN A 163 -11.37 15.04 7.24
C ASN A 163 -10.81 16.36 7.79
N THR A 164 -11.03 16.66 9.07
CA THR A 164 -10.46 17.82 9.75
C THR A 164 -8.92 17.79 9.72
N GLU A 165 -8.30 16.65 10.05
CA GLU A 165 -6.84 16.52 10.02
C GLU A 165 -6.28 16.55 8.58
N ILE A 166 -7.00 15.98 7.59
CA ILE A 166 -6.63 16.10 6.17
C ILE A 166 -6.65 17.56 5.72
N MET A 167 -7.74 18.30 6.00
CA MET A 167 -7.83 19.71 5.61
C MET A 167 -6.71 20.55 6.25
N LYS A 168 -6.33 20.25 7.49
CA LYS A 168 -5.17 20.88 8.14
C LYS A 168 -3.87 20.55 7.40
N GLU A 169 -3.62 19.31 7.02
CA GLU A 169 -2.43 18.93 6.25
C GLU A 169 -2.40 19.64 4.89
N LEU A 170 -3.53 19.67 4.17
CA LEU A 170 -3.63 20.36 2.88
C LEU A 170 -3.39 21.87 2.99
N GLY A 171 -3.82 22.50 4.08
CA GLY A 171 -3.60 23.93 4.33
C GLY A 171 -2.20 24.26 4.85
N THR A 172 -1.57 23.35 5.60
CA THR A 172 -0.23 23.54 6.18
C THR A 172 0.87 23.22 5.16
N ASN A 173 0.63 22.26 4.27
CA ASN A 173 1.61 21.77 3.29
C ASN A 173 1.10 21.84 1.84
N PRO A 174 0.53 22.98 1.37
CA PRO A 174 -0.14 23.07 0.07
C PRO A 174 0.79 22.74 -1.12
N GLN A 175 2.10 22.98 -0.99
CA GLN A 175 3.12 22.70 -2.00
C GLN A 175 3.30 21.21 -2.31
N LYS A 176 2.82 20.31 -1.45
CA LYS A 176 2.88 18.85 -1.70
C LYS A 176 1.74 18.35 -2.60
N TYR A 177 0.74 19.19 -2.87
CA TYR A 177 -0.53 18.82 -3.48
C TYR A 177 -0.81 19.67 -4.73
N PHE A 178 -1.86 19.33 -5.46
CA PHE A 178 -2.31 20.19 -6.56
C PHE A 178 -2.70 21.59 -6.05
N PRO A 179 -2.44 22.66 -6.83
CA PRO A 179 -3.00 23.97 -6.54
C PRO A 179 -4.52 23.89 -6.34
N GLY A 180 -5.01 24.37 -5.20
CA GLY A 180 -6.43 24.31 -4.84
C GLY A 180 -6.92 22.96 -4.28
N ALA A 181 -6.04 21.99 -3.99
CA ALA A 181 -6.42 20.69 -3.44
C ALA A 181 -7.31 20.79 -2.18
N ILE A 182 -7.02 21.75 -1.29
CA ILE A 182 -7.86 22.02 -0.12
C ILE A 182 -9.31 22.39 -0.47
N ASN A 183 -9.50 23.17 -1.55
CA ASN A 183 -10.82 23.62 -2.01
C ASN A 183 -11.56 22.52 -2.79
N SER A 184 -10.82 21.55 -3.33
CA SER A 184 -11.35 20.43 -4.11
C SER A 184 -11.60 19.18 -3.26
N PHE A 185 -11.06 19.11 -2.04
CA PHE A 185 -11.27 17.99 -1.14
C PHE A 185 -12.76 17.88 -0.75
N ARG A 186 -13.33 16.68 -0.88
CA ARG A 186 -14.76 16.40 -0.57
C ARG A 186 -14.94 15.46 0.61
N GLY A 187 -13.86 15.09 1.28
CA GLY A 187 -13.84 14.10 2.36
C GLY A 187 -13.42 12.71 1.89
N ILE A 188 -13.08 11.85 2.85
CA ILE A 188 -12.71 10.45 2.60
C ILE A 188 -13.92 9.58 2.25
N ALA A 189 -13.68 8.51 1.49
CA ALA A 189 -14.65 7.45 1.28
C ALA A 189 -14.87 6.60 2.56
N ASP A 190 -15.98 5.84 2.63
CA ASP A 190 -16.23 4.88 3.73
C ASP A 190 -15.15 3.79 3.80
N ASP A 191 -14.70 3.36 2.64
CA ASP A 191 -13.69 2.34 2.42
C ASP A 191 -12.31 2.93 2.09
N GLN A 192 -12.06 4.19 2.50
CA GLN A 192 -10.79 4.87 2.22
C GLN A 192 -9.59 3.98 2.57
N PRO A 193 -8.73 3.65 1.58
CA PRO A 193 -7.57 2.83 1.82
C PRO A 193 -6.62 3.47 2.83
N PHE A 194 -6.16 2.67 3.78
CA PHE A 194 -5.27 3.10 4.84
C PHE A 194 -4.31 1.99 5.24
N TYR A 195 -3.25 2.35 5.95
CA TYR A 195 -2.49 1.44 6.78
C TYR A 195 -2.10 2.14 8.07
N ILE A 196 -1.76 1.36 9.09
CA ILE A 196 -1.19 1.90 10.32
C ILE A 196 0.32 1.71 10.22
N ASP A 197 1.06 2.78 10.48
CA ASP A 197 2.52 2.76 10.46
C ASP A 197 3.04 3.24 11.81
N ASN A 198 3.34 2.30 12.69
CA ASN A 198 3.65 2.56 14.11
C ASN A 198 2.58 3.42 14.81
N THR A 199 2.82 4.72 14.97
CA THR A 199 1.96 5.67 15.68
C THR A 199 1.08 6.49 14.75
N ASP A 200 1.18 6.28 13.44
CA ASP A 200 0.50 7.09 12.44
C ASP A 200 -0.59 6.29 11.74
N LEU A 201 -1.75 6.92 11.55
CA LEU A 201 -2.69 6.56 10.52
C LEU A 201 -2.16 7.10 9.19
N VAL A 202 -1.97 6.24 8.20
CA VAL A 202 -1.54 6.64 6.86
C VAL A 202 -2.65 6.38 5.86
N LEU A 203 -3.16 7.46 5.28
CA LEU A 203 -4.16 7.45 4.22
C LEU A 203 -3.45 7.65 2.89
N PHE A 204 -3.94 7.02 1.84
CA PHE A 204 -3.46 7.26 0.49
C PHE A 204 -4.63 7.39 -0.47
N PHE A 205 -4.40 8.19 -1.49
CA PHE A 205 -5.40 8.55 -2.47
C PHE A 205 -5.02 8.00 -3.83
N ARG A 206 -6.01 7.81 -4.69
CA ARG A 206 -5.77 7.26 -6.02
C ARG A 206 -4.97 8.25 -6.86
N PHE A 207 -4.41 7.74 -7.96
CA PHE A 207 -3.68 8.54 -8.93
C PHE A 207 -4.48 9.78 -9.35
N ASN A 208 -3.83 10.95 -9.34
CA ASN A 208 -4.41 12.27 -9.65
C ASN A 208 -5.59 12.71 -8.77
N GLU A 209 -5.81 12.11 -7.60
CA GLU A 209 -6.92 12.52 -6.73
C GLU A 209 -6.59 13.81 -5.94
N ILE A 210 -5.37 13.93 -5.39
CA ILE A 210 -4.98 15.10 -4.57
C ILE A 210 -3.59 15.69 -4.88
N ALA A 211 -2.71 15.00 -5.62
CA ALA A 211 -1.37 15.50 -5.95
C ALA A 211 -0.90 15.05 -7.35
N PRO A 212 0.01 15.82 -8.00
CA PRO A 212 0.59 15.47 -9.30
C PRO A 212 1.25 14.10 -9.29
N ALA A 213 1.20 13.44 -10.45
CA ALA A 213 1.90 12.19 -10.71
C ALA A 213 3.43 12.39 -10.55
N GLY A 214 3.95 12.02 -9.39
CA GLY A 214 5.33 11.62 -9.18
C GLY A 214 5.33 10.12 -8.88
N THR A 215 6.49 9.49 -8.94
CA THR A 215 6.72 8.07 -8.60
C THR A 215 6.25 7.64 -7.20
N ASP A 216 5.75 8.57 -6.37
CA ASP A 216 5.22 8.32 -5.04
C ASP A 216 3.69 8.46 -5.01
N ILE A 217 3.02 7.38 -4.59
CA ILE A 217 1.58 7.37 -4.31
C ILE A 217 1.31 8.36 -3.17
N PRO A 218 0.53 9.43 -3.37
CA PRO A 218 0.35 10.47 -2.37
C PRO A 218 -0.22 9.92 -1.07
N THR A 219 0.45 10.18 0.05
CA THR A 219 0.00 9.76 1.38
C THR A 219 -0.16 10.94 2.32
N ILE A 220 -1.20 10.92 3.14
CA ILE A 220 -1.38 11.80 4.29
C ILE A 220 -1.16 10.99 5.56
N ARG A 221 -0.21 11.42 6.39
CA ARG A 221 0.14 10.78 7.66
C ARG A 221 -0.43 11.61 8.81
N ILE A 222 -1.27 10.99 9.63
CA ILE A 222 -1.92 11.63 10.78
C ILE A 222 -1.51 10.86 12.03
N PRO A 223 -0.79 11.47 12.99
CA PRO A 223 -0.48 10.82 14.25
C PRO A 223 -1.76 10.36 14.96
N LEU A 224 -1.83 9.10 15.38
CA LEU A 224 -2.98 8.54 16.08
C LEU A 224 -3.31 9.32 17.37
N SER A 225 -2.31 9.96 17.99
CA SER A 225 -2.50 10.84 19.15
C SER A 225 -3.42 12.04 18.88
N LYS A 226 -3.58 12.47 17.62
CA LYS A 226 -4.55 13.52 17.24
C LYS A 226 -6.00 13.13 17.48
N PHE A 227 -6.29 11.84 17.52
CA PHE A 227 -7.64 11.33 17.73
C PHE A 227 -7.94 10.98 19.20
N GLY A 228 -6.89 10.84 20.04
CA GLY A 228 -7.00 10.64 21.49
C GLY A 228 -8.05 9.60 21.90
N ASP A 229 -8.91 9.96 22.85
CA ASP A 229 -9.97 9.09 23.38
C ASP A 229 -11.06 8.73 22.37
N SER A 230 -11.04 9.27 21.16
CA SER A 230 -11.95 8.84 20.10
C SER A 230 -11.57 7.47 19.51
N LEU A 231 -10.31 7.06 19.64
CA LEU A 231 -9.83 5.75 19.17
C LEU A 231 -10.24 4.62 20.10
N LYS A 232 -10.35 3.40 19.55
CA LYS A 232 -10.52 2.19 20.37
C LYS A 232 -9.34 2.05 21.34
N PRO A 233 -9.57 1.64 22.61
CA PRO A 233 -8.52 1.57 23.63
C PRO A 233 -7.30 0.75 23.23
N GLN A 234 -7.49 -0.28 22.40
CA GLN A 234 -6.40 -1.11 21.89
C GLN A 234 -5.37 -0.33 21.08
N LEU A 235 -5.73 0.78 20.43
CA LEU A 235 -4.79 1.62 19.67
C LEU A 235 -4.03 2.63 20.56
N LEU A 236 -4.45 2.81 21.81
CA LEU A 236 -3.86 3.75 22.77
C LEU A 236 -2.77 3.11 23.65
N ARG A 237 -2.76 1.77 23.78
CA ARG A 237 -1.90 1.01 24.71
C ARG A 237 -0.42 0.86 24.29
N GLY A 238 0.11 1.74 23.45
CA GLY A 238 1.50 1.65 22.97
C GLY A 238 2.14 2.98 22.63
N GLN A 239 1.60 4.09 23.17
CA GLN A 239 2.14 5.45 23.03
C GLN A 239 2.96 5.91 24.25
N VAL A 240 3.35 4.97 25.13
CA VAL A 240 4.18 5.23 26.32
C VAL A 240 5.54 4.58 26.12
#